data_AF-A0A6B3G9P6-F1
#
_entry.id   AF-A0A6B3G9P6-F1
#
_cell.length_a   1.000
_cell.length_b   1.000
_cell.length_c   1.000
_cell.angle_alpha   90.00
_cell.angle_beta   90.00
_cell.angle_gamma   90.00
#
_symmetry.space_group_name_H-M   'P 1'
#
loop_
_entity.id
_entity.type
_entity.pdbx_description
1 polymer ?
#
loop_
_entity_poly.entity_id
_entity_poly.type
_entity_poly.pdbx_seq_one_letter_code
_entity_poly.pdbx_strand_id
1 'polypeptide(L)'
;PVHQFAHEDHLLRRGLHNHWGYNSIGYFAPHADYSASGTAGQQVGEFKRMVRALHDAGIEVILDVVYNHTAEAGELGPMLSLRGIDNRGYYRLEGDPRRYADYTGC
;
A
#
# COMPACT_ATOMS: atom_id res chain seq x y z
N PRO A 1 8.25 0.02 -2.34
CA PRO A 1 7.39 -1.07 -1.83
C PRO A 1 6.56 -1.73 -2.93
N VAL A 2 6.14 -2.99 -2.75
CA VAL A 2 5.37 -3.73 -3.77
C VAL A 2 3.96 -4.15 -3.33
N HIS A 3 3.55 -3.86 -2.09
CA HIS A 3 2.13 -3.92 -1.73
C HIS A 3 1.34 -2.96 -2.63
N GLN A 4 0.08 -3.28 -2.92
CA GLN A 4 -0.82 -2.35 -3.57
C GLN A 4 -0.94 -1.09 -2.70
N PHE A 5 -0.52 0.04 -3.26
CA PHE A 5 -0.60 1.36 -2.64
C PHE A 5 -1.54 2.28 -3.43
N ALA A 6 -1.87 3.44 -2.85
CA ALA A 6 -2.59 4.51 -3.51
C ALA A 6 -1.76 5.80 -3.51
N HIS A 7 -2.02 6.68 -4.47
CA HIS A 7 -1.41 8.01 -4.50
C HIS A 7 -2.17 8.96 -3.56
N GLU A 8 -1.42 9.77 -2.83
CA GLU A 8 -1.95 10.76 -1.90
C GLU A 8 -2.68 11.88 -2.66
N ASP A 9 -3.82 12.35 -2.11
CA ASP A 9 -4.64 13.40 -2.71
C ASP A 9 -3.83 14.68 -3.03
N HIS A 10 -2.93 15.07 -2.13
CA HIS A 10 -2.09 16.26 -2.33
C HIS A 10 -1.09 16.12 -3.48
N LEU A 11 -0.65 14.91 -3.83
CA LEU A 11 0.18 14.65 -5.00
C LEU A 11 -0.67 14.71 -6.27
N LEU A 12 -1.83 14.06 -6.26
CA LEU A 12 -2.75 14.03 -7.41
C LEU A 12 -3.22 15.43 -7.80
N ARG A 13 -3.55 16.29 -6.82
CA ARG A 13 -3.92 17.71 -7.07
C ARG A 13 -2.81 18.52 -7.75
N ARG A 14 -1.56 18.06 -7.68
CA ARG A 14 -0.39 18.67 -8.31
C ARG A 14 0.01 17.98 -9.61
N GLY A 15 -0.75 16.98 -10.07
CA GLY A 15 -0.38 16.15 -11.22
C GLY A 15 0.85 15.27 -10.95
N LEU A 16 1.13 14.96 -9.69
CA LEU A 16 2.22 14.08 -9.27
C LEU A 16 1.68 12.72 -8.83
N HIS A 17 2.57 11.73 -8.81
CA HIS A 17 2.27 10.36 -8.38
C HIS A 17 3.26 9.92 -7.31
N ASN A 18 2.80 9.07 -6.40
CA ASN A 18 3.68 8.41 -5.45
C ASN A 18 4.55 7.38 -6.18
N HIS A 19 5.82 7.72 -6.37
CA HIS A 19 6.77 6.85 -7.05
C HIS A 19 7.33 5.75 -6.15
N TRP A 20 7.55 6.05 -4.85
CA TRP A 20 8.19 5.10 -3.93
C TRP A 20 7.22 4.02 -3.45
N GLY A 21 5.94 4.37 -3.29
CA GLY A 21 4.87 3.44 -2.91
C GLY A 21 4.78 3.12 -1.42
N TYR A 22 5.40 3.92 -0.54
CA TYR A 22 5.26 3.79 0.93
C TYR A 22 3.90 4.32 1.40
N ASN A 23 2.81 3.76 0.88
CA ASN A 23 1.44 4.18 1.19
C ASN A 23 0.45 3.02 0.96
N SER A 24 0.66 1.91 1.67
CA SER A 24 -0.01 0.62 1.38
C SER A 24 -1.52 0.66 1.68
N ILE A 25 -2.31 -0.03 0.85
CA ILE A 25 -3.74 -0.27 1.09
C ILE A 25 -4.16 -1.74 0.91
N GLY A 26 -3.39 -2.51 0.13
CA GLY A 26 -3.59 -3.94 -0.07
C GLY A 26 -2.35 -4.75 0.24
N TYR A 27 -2.26 -5.28 1.48
CA TYR A 27 -1.08 -6.02 1.98
C TYR A 27 -0.81 -7.37 1.29
N PHE A 28 -1.80 -7.92 0.58
CA PHE A 28 -1.70 -9.24 -0.06
C PHE A 28 -1.70 -9.19 -1.59
N ALA A 29 -1.79 -7.99 -2.16
CA ALA A 29 -1.78 -7.79 -3.60
C ALA A 29 -0.48 -7.08 -4.01
N PRO A 30 0.28 -7.60 -5.00
CA PRO A 30 1.34 -6.83 -5.64
C PRO A 30 0.76 -5.58 -6.31
N HIS A 31 1.49 -4.48 -6.31
CA HIS A 31 1.07 -3.23 -6.93
C HIS A 31 0.84 -3.42 -8.43
N ALA A 32 -0.39 -3.16 -8.86
CA ALA A 32 -0.85 -3.47 -10.20
C ALA A 32 -0.07 -2.72 -11.31
N ASP A 33 0.33 -1.47 -11.07
CA ASP A 33 0.97 -0.63 -12.10
C ASP A 33 2.41 -1.06 -12.43
N TYR A 34 3.01 -1.95 -11.63
CA TYR A 34 4.30 -2.57 -11.96
C TYR A 34 4.17 -3.76 -12.92
N SER A 35 2.94 -4.24 -13.18
CA SER A 35 2.70 -5.39 -14.04
C SER A 35 2.73 -5.01 -15.51
N ALA A 36 3.57 -5.67 -16.29
CA ALA A 36 3.58 -5.55 -17.75
C ALA A 36 2.43 -6.35 -18.42
N SER A 37 1.84 -7.31 -17.70
CA SER A 37 0.81 -8.23 -18.22
C SER A 37 -0.63 -7.78 -17.94
N GLY A 38 -0.83 -6.60 -17.35
CA GLY A 38 -2.14 -6.05 -16.98
C GLY A 38 -2.44 -6.10 -15.47
N THR A 39 -3.60 -5.56 -15.08
CA THR A 39 -3.92 -5.18 -13.69
C THR A 39 -5.08 -5.97 -13.07
N ALA A 40 -5.68 -6.91 -13.81
CA ALA A 40 -6.86 -7.68 -13.39
C ALA A 40 -6.51 -9.00 -12.68
N GLY A 41 -5.31 -9.11 -12.11
CA GLY A 41 -4.78 -10.30 -11.44
C GLY A 41 -3.48 -10.82 -12.05
N GLN A 42 -3.13 -10.38 -13.26
CA GLN A 42 -1.90 -10.78 -13.94
C GLN A 42 -0.64 -10.40 -13.16
N GLN A 43 -0.68 -9.30 -12.40
CA GLN A 43 0.40 -8.86 -11.52
C GLN A 43 0.86 -9.94 -10.53
N VAL A 44 -0.05 -10.79 -10.04
CA VAL A 44 0.28 -11.89 -9.13
C VAL A 44 1.09 -12.96 -9.84
N GLY A 45 0.65 -13.35 -11.05
CA GLY A 45 1.36 -14.34 -11.85
C GLY A 45 2.72 -13.85 -12.31
N GLU A 46 2.81 -12.59 -12.72
CA GLU A 46 4.05 -11.95 -13.16
C GLU A 46 5.07 -11.83 -12.04
N PHE A 47 4.65 -11.36 -10.87
CA PHE A 47 5.53 -11.28 -9.70
C PHE A 47 6.11 -12.64 -9.30
N LYS A 48 5.27 -13.69 -9.31
CA LYS A 48 5.73 -15.08 -9.04
C LYS A 48 6.77 -15.56 -10.06
N ARG A 49 6.59 -15.23 -11.34
CA ARG A 49 7.56 -15.59 -12.40
C ARG A 49 8.88 -14.83 -12.22
N MET A 50 8.83 -13.54 -11.89
CA MET A 50 10.01 -12.74 -11.56
C MET A 50 10.80 -13.36 -10.40
N VAL A 51 10.14 -13.64 -9.27
CA VAL A 51 10.79 -14.26 -8.11
C VAL A 51 11.42 -15.61 -8.46
N ARG A 52 10.69 -16.46 -9.21
CA ARG A 52 11.21 -17.76 -9.66
C ARG A 52 12.49 -17.61 -10.49
N ALA A 53 12.48 -16.69 -11.47
CA ALA A 53 13.63 -16.45 -12.31
C ALA A 53 14.86 -15.94 -11.53
N LEU A 54 14.64 -15.07 -10.53
CA LEU A 54 15.71 -14.60 -9.64
C LEU A 54 16.29 -15.75 -8.80
N HIS A 55 15.43 -16.60 -8.24
CA HIS A 55 15.87 -17.76 -7.47
C HIS A 55 16.61 -18.80 -8.32
N ASP A 56 16.16 -19.06 -9.55
CA ASP A 56 16.85 -19.95 -10.49
C ASP A 56 18.28 -19.44 -10.83
N ALA A 57 18.50 -18.13 -10.71
CA ALA A 57 19.80 -17.48 -10.84
C ALA A 57 20.59 -17.36 -9.52
N GLY A 58 20.08 -17.90 -8.40
CA GLY A 58 20.72 -17.83 -7.08
C GLY A 58 20.65 -16.45 -6.40
N ILE A 59 19.67 -15.61 -6.78
CA ILE A 59 19.47 -14.26 -6.21
C ILE A 59 18.29 -14.28 -5.26
N GLU A 60 18.50 -13.89 -4.00
CA GLU A 60 17.42 -13.76 -3.01
C GLU A 60 16.54 -12.53 -3.26
N VAL A 61 15.28 -12.61 -2.82
CA VAL A 61 14.32 -11.50 -2.91
C VAL A 61 13.86 -11.11 -1.52
N ILE A 62 14.19 -9.88 -1.10
CA ILE A 62 13.71 -9.26 0.13
C ILE A 62 12.76 -8.13 -0.24
N LEU A 63 11.60 -8.09 0.41
CA LEU A 63 10.59 -7.07 0.15
C LEU A 63 10.60 -6.01 1.24
N ASP A 64 10.65 -4.75 0.83
CA ASP A 64 10.34 -3.63 1.71
C ASP A 64 8.82 -3.60 1.96
N VAL A 65 8.43 -3.67 3.24
CA VAL A 65 7.05 -3.81 3.69
C VAL A 65 6.66 -2.66 4.62
N VAL A 66 5.46 -2.12 4.39
CA VAL A 66 4.85 -1.08 5.21
C VAL A 66 3.63 -1.67 5.90
N TYR A 67 3.70 -1.79 7.23
CA TYR A 67 2.59 -2.25 8.08
C TYR A 67 2.21 -1.26 9.18
N ASN A 68 2.96 -0.16 9.30
CA ASN A 68 2.81 0.79 10.39
C ASN A 68 1.74 1.87 10.12
N HIS A 69 1.38 2.11 8.85
CA HIS A 69 0.30 3.02 8.42
C HIS A 69 -0.34 2.52 7.11
N THR A 70 -1.39 3.21 6.67
CA THR A 70 -2.14 2.91 5.43
C THR A 70 -2.33 4.15 4.56
N ALA A 71 -2.81 3.93 3.33
CA ALA A 71 -3.24 4.99 2.42
C ALA A 71 -4.51 5.74 2.84
N GLU A 72 -5.12 5.40 3.97
CA GLU A 72 -6.32 6.06 4.47
C GLU A 72 -6.02 7.30 5.32
N ALA A 73 -4.74 7.56 5.64
CA ALA A 73 -4.23 8.75 6.34
C ALA A 73 -5.01 9.10 7.65
N GLY A 74 -5.00 10.38 8.04
CA GLY A 74 -5.74 10.90 9.21
C GLY A 74 -7.24 11.06 8.99
N GLU A 75 -7.92 11.82 9.85
CA GLU A 75 -9.39 11.93 9.86
C GLU A 75 -10.00 12.50 8.57
N LEU A 76 -9.26 13.34 7.85
CA LEU A 76 -9.66 13.90 6.55
C LEU A 76 -9.24 13.04 5.35
N GLY A 77 -8.56 11.91 5.61
CA GLY A 77 -8.14 10.96 4.60
C GLY A 77 -9.30 10.16 4.00
N PRO A 78 -9.06 9.46 2.88
CA PRO A 78 -10.10 8.72 2.19
C PRO A 78 -10.53 7.47 2.97
N MET A 79 -11.76 7.04 2.73
CA MET A 79 -12.26 5.74 3.19
C MET A 79 -12.21 4.76 2.01
N LEU A 80 -11.18 3.92 1.97
CA LEU A 80 -10.89 3.00 0.87
C LEU A 80 -11.12 1.53 1.26
N SER A 81 -10.80 1.17 2.51
CA SER A 81 -10.80 -0.21 2.98
C SER A 81 -11.03 -0.30 4.50
N LEU A 82 -9.95 -0.38 5.30
CA LEU A 82 -9.97 -0.78 6.70
C LEU A 82 -10.83 0.15 7.56
N ARG A 83 -10.80 1.46 7.28
CA ARG A 83 -11.61 2.49 7.94
C ARG A 83 -13.10 2.21 7.82
N GLY A 84 -13.55 1.78 6.64
CA GLY A 84 -14.95 1.48 6.38
C GLY A 84 -15.39 0.11 6.92
N ILE A 85 -14.46 -0.83 7.06
CA ILE A 85 -14.74 -2.19 7.56
C ILE A 85 -14.82 -2.20 9.09
N ASP A 86 -13.76 -1.75 9.76
CA ASP A 86 -13.71 -1.64 11.22
C ASP A 86 -12.61 -0.64 11.65
N ASN A 87 -12.96 0.65 11.68
CA ASN A 87 -12.01 1.71 12.01
C ASN A 87 -11.30 1.50 13.35
N ARG A 88 -12.03 1.06 14.38
CA ARG A 88 -11.49 0.90 15.74
C ARG A 88 -10.65 -0.37 15.87
N GLY A 89 -10.96 -1.39 15.08
CA GLY A 89 -10.18 -2.62 15.02
C GLY A 89 -8.83 -2.44 14.34
N TYR A 90 -8.76 -1.60 13.31
CA TYR A 90 -7.54 -1.41 12.50
C TYR A 90 -6.66 -0.22 12.91
N TYR A 91 -7.24 0.87 13.40
CA TYR A 91 -6.48 2.09 13.69
C TYR A 91 -6.35 2.39 15.17
N ARG A 92 -5.19 2.94 15.55
CA ARG A 92 -4.99 3.55 16.86
C ARG A 92 -5.64 4.92 16.85
N LEU A 93 -6.62 5.12 17.72
CA LEU A 93 -7.32 6.39 17.89
C LEU A 93 -6.80 7.13 19.12
N GLU A 94 -6.94 8.45 19.11
CA GLU A 94 -6.67 9.27 20.30
C GLU A 94 -7.80 9.11 21.35
N GLY A 95 -7.73 9.88 22.44
CA GLY A 95 -8.80 9.96 23.44
C GLY A 95 -10.13 10.44 22.83
N ASP A 96 -10.09 11.32 21.83
CA ASP A 96 -11.22 11.58 20.94
C ASP A 96 -11.19 10.58 19.77
N PRO A 97 -12.17 9.66 19.66
CA PRO A 97 -12.18 8.62 18.64
C PRO A 97 -12.43 9.15 17.22
N ARG A 98 -12.65 10.45 17.04
CA ARG A 98 -12.64 11.10 15.72
C ARG A 98 -11.23 11.31 15.16
N ARG A 99 -10.20 11.22 16.00
CA ARG A 99 -8.81 11.52 15.66
C ARG A 99 -7.93 10.27 15.74
N TYR A 100 -6.90 10.24 14.90
CA TYR A 100 -5.98 9.10 14.75
C TYR A 100 -4.66 9.41 15.46
N ALA A 101 -4.12 8.43 16.18
CA ALA A 101 -2.82 8.56 16.79
C ALA A 101 -1.74 8.27 15.74
N ASP A 102 -1.06 9.32 15.29
CA ASP A 102 -0.01 9.21 14.27
C ASP A 102 1.38 9.16 14.91
N TYR A 103 2.06 8.02 14.74
CA TYR A 103 3.46 7.80 15.12
C TYR A 103 4.37 7.60 13.90
N THR A 104 3.80 7.69 12.71
CA THR A 104 4.43 7.43 11.41
C THR A 104 4.69 8.69 10.60
N GLY A 105 3.99 9.78 10.89
CA GLY A 105 4.03 11.04 10.14
C GLY A 105 3.29 10.95 8.80
N CYS A 106 2.27 10.08 8.69
CA CYS A 106 1.59 9.70 7.45
C CYS A 106 0.07 9.79 7.60
#